data_AF-A0A933RRX1-F1
#
_entry.id   AF-A0A933RRX1-F1
#
_cell.length_a   1.000
_cell.length_b   1.000
_cell.length_c   1.000
_cell.angle_alpha   90.00
_cell.angle_beta   90.00
_cell.angle_gamma   90.00
#
_symmetry.space_group_name_H-M   'P 1'
#
loop_
_entity.id
_entity.type
_entity.pdbx_description
1 polymer ?
#
loop_
_entity_poly.entity_id
_entity_poly.type
_entity_poly.pdbx_seq_one_letter_code
_entity_poly.pdbx_strand_id
1 'polypeptide(L)'
;MWLFRFGVPLLAIIGFGHAVYEVFTDKIDVGKMGLTRPTLRMFGVGNLVMTVCWIFIFFGLWMGDEWPRFLATFITGMFLFDYLVSLPLYKNIGDNFFKYWAGTAVILQIIYCIWL
;
A
#
# COMPACT_ATOMS: atom_id res chain seq x y z
N MET A 1 -9.41 2.63 -20.72
CA MET A 1 -9.84 3.15 -19.40
C MET A 1 -10.13 2.06 -18.35
N TRP A 2 -10.52 0.84 -18.72
CA TRP A 2 -10.67 -0.29 -17.77
C TRP A 2 -9.37 -0.65 -17.02
N LEU A 3 -8.22 -0.57 -17.70
CA LEU A 3 -6.91 -0.91 -17.13
C LEU A 3 -6.58 -0.06 -15.89
N PHE A 4 -6.89 1.24 -15.90
CA PHE A 4 -6.64 2.13 -14.74
C PHE A 4 -7.70 1.96 -13.65
N ARG A 5 -8.98 1.80 -14.04
CA ARG A 5 -10.10 1.61 -13.10
C ARG A 5 -9.93 0.35 -12.24
N PHE A 6 -9.40 -0.73 -12.81
CA PHE A 6 -9.27 -2.02 -12.11
C PHE A 6 -7.83 -2.40 -11.80
N GLY A 7 -6.87 -2.00 -12.62
CA GLY A 7 -5.46 -2.35 -12.46
C GLY A 7 -4.80 -1.66 -11.27
N VAL A 8 -5.13 -0.39 -10.99
CA VAL A 8 -4.55 0.29 -9.81
C VAL A 8 -5.00 -0.36 -8.49
N PRO A 9 -6.30 -0.59 -8.26
CA PRO A 9 -6.72 -1.32 -7.07
C PRO A 9 -6.11 -2.73 -6.99
N LEU A 10 -6.03 -3.45 -8.10
CA LEU A 10 -5.45 -4.80 -8.12
C LEU A 10 -3.95 -4.79 -7.76
N LEU A 11 -3.18 -3.86 -8.31
CA LEU A 11 -1.76 -3.68 -7.99
C LEU A 11 -1.57 -3.27 -6.53
N ALA A 12 -2.44 -2.41 -6.00
CA ALA A 12 -2.43 -2.05 -4.59
C ALA A 12 -2.66 -3.28 -3.70
N ILE A 13 -3.67 -4.11 -3.99
CA ILE A 13 -3.96 -5.34 -3.24
C ILE A 13 -2.75 -6.27 -3.22
N ILE A 14 -2.14 -6.54 -4.38
CA ILE A 14 -0.96 -7.42 -4.48
C ILE A 14 0.20 -6.82 -3.68
N GLY A 15 0.39 -5.52 -3.80
CA GLY A 15 1.48 -4.82 -3.16
C GLY A 15 1.43 -4.82 -1.64
N PHE A 16 0.31 -4.36 -1.10
CA PHE A 16 0.06 -4.34 0.34
C PHE A 16 0.01 -5.76 0.90
N GLY A 17 -0.60 -6.71 0.19
CA GLY A 17 -0.62 -8.12 0.58
C GLY A 17 0.79 -8.74 0.65
N HIS A 18 1.66 -8.39 -0.29
CA HIS A 18 3.06 -8.82 -0.25
C HIS A 18 3.81 -8.22 0.95
N ALA A 19 3.63 -6.93 1.22
CA ALA A 19 4.21 -6.26 2.39
C ALA A 19 3.81 -6.94 3.72
N VAL A 20 2.52 -7.28 3.86
CA VAL A 20 1.99 -8.04 4.99
C VAL A 20 2.72 -9.37 5.10
N TYR A 21 2.78 -10.13 4.01
CA TYR A 21 3.43 -11.44 4.00
C TYR A 21 4.89 -11.34 4.42
N GLU A 22 5.66 -10.36 3.94
CA GLU A 22 7.06 -10.18 4.32
C GLU A 22 7.25 -9.83 5.81
N VAL A 23 6.37 -8.97 6.35
CA VAL A 23 6.37 -8.61 7.77
C VAL A 23 6.07 -9.83 8.64
N PHE A 24 5.04 -10.61 8.32
CA PHE A 24 4.56 -11.70 9.16
C PHE A 24 5.34 -13.02 8.98
N THR A 25 6.12 -13.16 7.90
CA THR A 25 7.03 -14.30 7.69
C THR A 25 8.46 -14.04 8.17
N ASP A 26 8.69 -12.93 8.88
CA ASP A 26 10.01 -12.53 9.41
C ASP A 26 11.13 -12.48 8.34
N LYS A 27 10.77 -12.27 7.07
CA LYS A 27 11.75 -12.04 5.98
C LYS A 27 12.44 -10.68 6.12
N ILE A 28 11.80 -9.77 6.85
CA ILE A 28 12.30 -8.44 7.14
C ILE A 28 13.23 -8.46 8.37
N ASP A 29 14.50 -8.11 8.16
CA ASP A 29 15.50 -7.98 9.22
C ASP A 29 15.31 -6.66 10.01
N VAL A 30 14.65 -6.79 11.16
CA VAL A 30 14.35 -5.71 12.11
C VAL A 30 15.62 -4.97 12.56
N GLY A 31 16.74 -5.68 12.73
CA GLY A 31 17.99 -5.12 13.26
C GLY A 31 18.65 -4.12 12.31
N LYS A 32 18.42 -4.27 11.00
CA LYS A 32 18.91 -3.34 9.97
C LYS A 32 18.05 -2.10 9.83
N MET A 33 16.80 -2.15 10.29
CA MET A 33 15.84 -1.04 10.19
C MET A 33 15.83 -0.12 11.42
N GLY A 34 16.49 -0.51 12.52
CA GLY A 34 16.45 0.24 13.78
C GLY A 34 15.06 0.24 14.43
N LEU A 35 14.21 -0.74 14.08
CA LEU A 35 12.85 -0.86 14.60
C LEU A 35 12.77 -1.93 15.70
N THR A 36 11.65 -1.94 16.42
CA THR A 36 11.29 -3.09 17.25
C THR A 36 10.37 -4.03 16.48
N ARG A 37 10.36 -5.32 16.82
CA ARG A 37 9.47 -6.33 16.20
C ARG A 37 7.98 -5.99 16.39
N PRO A 38 7.53 -5.47 17.54
CA PRO A 38 6.18 -4.92 17.69
C PRO A 38 5.86 -3.78 16.71
N THR A 39 6.78 -2.83 16.52
CA THR A 39 6.60 -1.73 15.55
C THR A 39 6.47 -2.24 14.13
N LEU A 40 7.32 -3.19 13.73
CA LEU A 40 7.24 -3.81 12.41
C LEU A 40 5.89 -4.55 12.22
N ARG A 41 5.41 -5.25 13.25
CA ARG A 41 4.08 -5.90 13.19
C ARG A 41 2.93 -4.89 13.09
N MET A 42 3.00 -3.76 13.78
CA MET A 42 2.00 -2.68 13.62
C MET A 42 1.98 -2.15 12.19
N PHE A 43 3.16 -1.97 11.58
CA PHE A 43 3.27 -1.63 10.16
C PHE A 43 2.64 -2.72 9.26
N GLY A 44 2.89 -3.99 9.53
CA GLY A 44 2.23 -5.11 8.85
C GLY A 44 0.70 -5.09 8.98
N VAL A 45 0.17 -4.82 10.18
CA VAL A 45 -1.28 -4.66 10.40
C VAL A 45 -1.83 -3.46 9.60
N GLY A 46 -1.10 -2.34 9.55
CA GLY A 46 -1.46 -1.20 8.71
C GLY A 46 -1.59 -1.59 7.24
N ASN A 47 -0.59 -2.29 6.68
CA ASN A 47 -0.65 -2.77 5.30
C ASN A 47 -1.79 -3.79 5.07
N LEU A 48 -2.14 -4.61 6.06
CA LEU A 48 -3.26 -5.53 5.98
C LEU A 48 -4.60 -4.77 5.86
N VAL A 49 -4.79 -3.75 6.70
CA VAL A 49 -5.97 -2.87 6.62
C VAL A 49 -6.05 -2.21 5.24
N MET A 50 -4.93 -1.70 4.73
CA MET A 50 -4.87 -1.08 3.40
C MET A 50 -5.22 -2.08 2.29
N THR A 51 -4.74 -3.32 2.38
CA THR A 51 -5.09 -4.40 1.44
C THR A 51 -6.60 -4.62 1.39
N VAL A 52 -7.23 -4.77 2.56
CA VAL A 52 -8.69 -4.99 2.68
C VAL A 52 -9.46 -3.80 2.10
N CYS A 53 -9.05 -2.58 2.45
CA CYS A 53 -9.63 -1.35 1.92
C CYS A 53 -9.60 -1.30 0.38
N TRP A 54 -8.49 -1.69 -0.26
CA TRP A 54 -8.40 -1.77 -1.72
C TRP A 54 -9.25 -2.89 -2.33
N ILE A 55 -9.46 -4.00 -1.62
CA ILE A 55 -10.43 -5.05 -2.04
C ILE A 55 -11.86 -4.47 -2.09
N PHE A 56 -12.27 -3.72 -1.07
CA PHE A 56 -13.59 -3.07 -1.06
C PHE A 56 -13.75 -2.06 -2.20
N ILE A 57 -12.70 -1.27 -2.47
CA ILE A 57 -12.70 -0.34 -3.61
C ILE A 57 -12.84 -1.11 -4.93
N PHE A 58 -12.03 -2.14 -5.14
CA PHE A 58 -12.09 -2.95 -6.36
C PHE A 58 -13.48 -3.56 -6.56
N PHE A 59 -14.07 -4.10 -5.50
CA PHE A 59 -15.41 -4.68 -5.53
C PHE A 59 -16.48 -3.62 -5.84
N GLY A 60 -16.48 -2.47 -5.18
CA GLY A 60 -17.46 -1.43 -5.46
C GLY A 60 -17.33 -0.87 -6.89
N LEU A 61 -16.11 -0.72 -7.40
CA LEU A 61 -15.88 -0.30 -8.79
C LEU A 61 -16.41 -1.32 -9.80
N TRP A 62 -16.33 -2.62 -9.45
CA TRP A 62 -16.85 -3.74 -10.23
C TRP A 62 -18.38 -3.74 -10.29
N MET A 63 -19.04 -3.41 -9.18
CA MET A 63 -20.51 -3.28 -9.10
C MET A 63 -21.04 -2.04 -9.83
N GLY A 64 -20.16 -1.13 -10.25
CA GLY A 64 -20.52 0.09 -10.97
C GLY A 64 -20.82 1.29 -10.06
N ASP A 65 -20.56 1.17 -8.76
CA ASP A 65 -20.84 2.22 -7.78
C ASP A 65 -19.84 3.38 -7.85
N GLU A 66 -20.27 4.57 -7.40
CA GLU A 66 -19.45 5.79 -7.38
C GLU A 66 -18.77 6.05 -6.02
N TRP A 67 -19.34 5.57 -4.90
CA TRP A 67 -18.75 5.68 -3.55
C TRP A 67 -17.30 5.16 -3.41
N PRO A 68 -16.82 4.13 -4.16
CA PRO A 68 -15.46 3.63 -4.06
C PRO A 68 -14.40 4.67 -4.42
N ARG A 69 -14.77 5.69 -5.21
CA ARG A 69 -13.87 6.76 -5.63
C ARG A 69 -13.45 7.63 -4.44
N PHE A 70 -14.41 8.05 -3.63
CA PHE A 70 -14.15 8.82 -2.41
C PHE A 70 -13.30 8.04 -1.41
N LEU A 71 -13.63 6.75 -1.23
CA LEU A 71 -12.86 5.86 -0.37
C LEU A 71 -11.42 5.70 -0.88
N ALA A 72 -11.23 5.52 -2.18
CA ALA A 72 -9.91 5.41 -2.80
C ALA A 72 -9.06 6.67 -2.65
N THR A 73 -9.64 7.87 -2.80
CA THR A 73 -8.93 9.13 -2.56
C THR A 73 -8.50 9.26 -1.11
N PHE A 74 -9.36 8.91 -0.15
CA PHE A 74 -9.04 8.95 1.27
C PHE A 74 -7.90 7.97 1.64
N ILE A 75 -7.98 6.73 1.18
CA ILE A 75 -6.94 5.71 1.41
C ILE A 75 -5.62 6.09 0.75
N THR A 76 -5.67 6.67 -0.45
CA THR A 76 -4.45 7.18 -1.11
C THR A 76 -3.81 8.28 -0.27
N GLY A 77 -4.59 9.21 0.29
CA GLY A 77 -4.08 10.26 1.18
C GLY A 77 -3.42 9.70 2.43
N MET A 78 -4.05 8.71 3.09
CA MET A 78 -3.48 8.04 4.26
C MET A 78 -2.20 7.28 3.92
N PHE A 79 -2.17 6.58 2.77
CA PHE A 79 -0.98 5.87 2.33
C PHE A 79 0.17 6.82 2.01
N LEU A 80 -0.12 7.95 1.35
CA LEU A 80 0.90 8.94 1.04
C LEU A 80 1.54 9.49 2.32
N PHE A 81 0.73 9.76 3.33
CA PHE A 81 1.20 10.23 4.62
C PHE A 81 2.04 9.16 5.34
N ASP A 82 1.57 7.91 5.38
CA ASP A 82 2.33 6.79 5.94
C ASP A 82 3.65 6.56 5.21
N TYR A 83 3.66 6.67 3.87
CA TYR A 83 4.86 6.57 3.06
C TYR A 83 5.87 7.68 3.34
N LEU A 84 5.41 8.94 3.46
CA LEU A 84 6.26 10.10 3.78
C LEU A 84 6.88 9.97 5.18
N VAL A 85 6.12 9.47 6.15
CA VAL A 85 6.62 9.22 7.52
C VAL A 85 7.58 8.02 7.55
N SER A 86 7.31 6.99 6.74
CA SER A 86 8.11 5.77 6.65
C SER A 86 9.30 5.85 5.68
N LEU A 87 9.47 6.98 4.97
CA LEU A 87 10.54 7.20 3.99
C LEU A 87 11.96 7.01 4.56
N PRO A 88 12.27 7.50 5.79
CA PRO A 88 13.55 7.23 6.44
C PRO A 88 13.76 5.74 6.75
N LEU A 89 12.68 5.01 7.07
CA LEU A 89 12.73 3.57 7.30
C LEU A 89 13.02 2.83 6.00
N TYR A 90 12.32 3.17 4.91
CA TYR A 90 12.54 2.60 3.56
C TYR A 90 13.97 2.81 3.04
N LYS A 91 14.67 3.88 3.46
CA LYS A 91 16.08 4.09 3.10
C LYS A 91 17.02 3.03 3.72
N ASN A 92 16.64 2.48 4.88
CA ASN A 92 17.42 1.51 5.64
C ASN A 92 16.95 0.06 5.42
N ILE A 93 15.83 -0.13 4.69
CA ILE A 93 15.40 -1.45 4.23
C ILE A 93 16.36 -1.89 3.13
N GLY A 94 17.16 -2.92 3.41
CA GLY A 94 18.10 -3.52 2.44
C GLY A 94 17.42 -4.22 1.27
N ASP A 95 16.08 -4.30 1.27
CA ASP A 95 15.28 -4.85 0.19
C ASP A 95 14.91 -3.77 -0.83
N ASN A 96 15.65 -3.78 -1.95
CA ASN A 96 15.40 -2.89 -3.07
C ASN A 96 14.02 -3.11 -3.69
N PHE A 97 13.49 -4.34 -3.70
CA PHE A 97 12.20 -4.66 -4.31
C PHE A 97 11.07 -3.94 -3.57
N PHE A 98 11.08 -4.04 -2.24
CA PHE A 98 10.10 -3.37 -1.38
C PHE A 98 10.13 -1.85 -1.53
N LYS A 99 11.33 -1.27 -1.63
CA LYS A 99 11.53 0.17 -1.84
C LYS A 99 11.01 0.66 -3.19
N TYR A 100 11.33 -0.06 -4.28
CA TYR A 100 10.81 0.28 -5.61
C TYR A 100 9.29 0.09 -5.69
N TRP A 101 8.77 -0.92 -5.01
CA TRP A 101 7.35 -1.21 -4.99
C TRP A 101 6.56 -0.12 -4.27
N ALA A 102 7.01 0.35 -3.11
CA ALA A 102 6.38 1.43 -2.36
C ALA A 102 6.34 2.75 -3.17
N GLY A 103 7.46 3.12 -3.82
CA GLY A 103 7.50 4.31 -4.69
C GLY A 103 6.58 4.19 -5.92
N THR A 104 6.57 3.02 -6.58
CA THR A 104 5.70 2.76 -7.73
C THR A 104 4.22 2.80 -7.34
N ALA A 105 3.87 2.22 -6.18
CA ALA A 105 2.52 2.25 -5.65
C ALA A 105 2.05 3.68 -5.34
N VAL A 106 2.91 4.53 -4.78
CA VAL A 106 2.62 5.95 -4.53
C VAL A 106 2.34 6.69 -5.84
N ILE A 107 3.21 6.55 -6.84
CA ILE A 107 3.03 7.21 -8.15
C ILE A 107 1.72 6.76 -8.80
N LEU A 108 1.45 5.46 -8.81
CA LEU A 108 0.21 4.91 -9.39
C LEU A 108 -1.04 5.40 -8.66
N GLN A 109 -1.00 5.52 -7.34
CA GLN A 109 -2.13 6.03 -6.56
C GLN A 109 -2.32 7.55 -6.76
N ILE A 110 -1.25 8.33 -6.89
CA ILE A 110 -1.35 9.76 -7.27
C ILE A 110 -1.99 9.91 -8.65
N ILE A 111 -1.52 9.13 -9.65
CA ILE A 111 -2.09 9.14 -11.00
C ILE A 111 -3.58 8.77 -10.94
N TYR A 112 -3.94 7.78 -10.11
CA TYR A 112 -5.33 7.38 -9.92
C TYR A 112 -6.19 8.50 -9.31
N CYS A 113 -5.68 9.23 -8.31
CA CYS A 113 -6.35 10.39 -7.73
C CYS A 113 -6.52 11.57 -8.69
N ILE A 114 -5.56 11.82 -9.59
CA ILE A 114 -5.68 12.87 -10.63
C ILE A 114 -6.72 12.50 -11.69
N TRP A 115 -6.96 11.20 -11.88
CA TRP A 115 -7.82 10.67 -12.92
C TRP A 115 -9.29 10.45 -12.49
N LEU A 116 -9.53 10.39 -11.17
CA LEU A 116 -10.87 10.36 -10.57
C LEU A 116 -11.61 11.68 -10.73
#